data_AF-A0A663F547-F1
#
_entry.id   AF-A0A663F547-F1
#
_cell.length_a   1.000
_cell.length_b   1.000
_cell.length_c   1.000
_cell.angle_alpha   90.00
_cell.angle_beta   90.00
_cell.angle_gamma   90.00
#
_symmetry.space_group_name_H-M   'P 1'
#
loop_
_entity.id
_entity.type
_entity.pdbx_description
1 polymer ?
#
loop_
_entity_poly.entity_id
_entity_poly.type
_entity_poly.pdbx_seq_one_letter_code
_entity_poly.pdbx_strand_id
1 'polypeptide(L)'
;MATATRLIQRLRNFLAGRDLQAKLSLRYTEISKRSQPPPRLPVGPSHRFANNYYCSRDGRRESLPPIVVVAAQKTLAAGAQAGRTLPVSGVKLPSSDSAVTTAEKKPVTPGPVLKKWEISKDQPYL
;
A
#
# COMPACT_ATOMS: atom_id res chain seq x y z
N MET A 1 -46.70 10.12 3.98
CA MET A 1 -47.00 9.12 5.03
C MET A 1 -47.27 7.78 4.34
N ALA A 2 -46.93 6.65 4.95
CA ALA A 2 -47.28 5.35 4.40
C ALA A 2 -48.80 5.11 4.55
N THR A 3 -49.51 4.88 3.44
CA THR A 3 -50.99 4.96 3.37
C THR A 3 -51.71 3.60 3.33
N ALA A 4 -51.02 2.48 3.55
CA ALA A 4 -51.66 1.17 3.53
C ALA A 4 -52.72 1.02 4.62
N THR A 5 -53.90 0.46 4.29
CA THR A 5 -54.93 0.18 5.28
C THR A 5 -54.46 -0.90 6.26
N ARG A 6 -54.96 -0.88 7.50
CA ARG A 6 -54.54 -1.81 8.57
C ARG A 6 -54.71 -3.28 8.19
N LEU A 7 -55.73 -3.61 7.39
CA LEU A 7 -55.98 -4.97 6.93
C LEU A 7 -54.90 -5.43 5.93
N ILE A 8 -54.58 -4.60 4.93
CA ILE A 8 -53.53 -4.91 3.95
C ILE A 8 -52.15 -4.96 4.62
N GLN A 9 -51.88 -4.08 5.59
CA GLN A 9 -50.63 -4.10 6.35
C GLN A 9 -50.44 -5.42 7.11
N ARG A 10 -51.49 -5.93 7.77
CA ARG A 10 -51.44 -7.21 8.48
C ARG A 10 -51.24 -8.39 7.53
N LEU A 11 -51.98 -8.43 6.42
CA LEU A 11 -51.83 -9.46 5.39
C LEU A 11 -50.39 -9.50 4.84
N ARG A 12 -49.84 -8.32 4.49
CA ARG A 12 -48.47 -8.17 3.98
C ARG A 12 -47.42 -8.65 4.99
N ASN A 13 -47.54 -8.22 6.24
CA ASN A 13 -46.59 -8.59 7.29
C ASN A 13 -46.66 -10.10 7.61
N PHE A 14 -47.86 -10.69 7.56
CA PHE A 14 -48.06 -12.13 7.73
C PHE A 14 -47.39 -12.95 6.62
N LEU A 15 -47.65 -12.61 5.35
CA LEU A 15 -47.04 -13.31 4.20
C LEU A 15 -45.52 -13.15 4.14
N ALA A 16 -44.98 -12.04 4.64
CA ALA A 16 -43.55 -11.78 4.67
C ALA A 16 -42.83 -12.35 5.91
N GLY A 17 -43.56 -12.83 6.93
CA GLY A 17 -42.99 -13.34 8.18
C GLY A 17 -42.26 -12.30 9.04
N ARG A 18 -42.41 -11.00 8.76
CA ARG A 18 -41.72 -9.91 9.48
C ARG A 18 -42.49 -8.61 9.38
N ASP A 19 -42.22 -7.69 10.32
CA ASP A 19 -42.81 -6.36 10.26
C ASP A 19 -42.11 -5.47 9.22
N LEU A 20 -42.76 -5.32 8.06
CA LEU A 20 -42.30 -4.45 6.98
C LEU A 20 -42.60 -2.98 7.25
N GLN A 21 -43.48 -2.65 8.21
CA GLN A 21 -43.80 -1.27 8.53
C GLN A 21 -42.67 -0.58 9.29
N ALA A 22 -41.92 -1.34 10.11
CA ALA A 22 -40.77 -0.82 10.85
C ALA A 22 -39.60 -0.40 9.94
N LYS A 23 -39.42 -1.08 8.79
CA LYS A 23 -38.35 -0.79 7.81
C LYS A 23 -38.92 -0.81 6.39
N LEU A 24 -39.55 0.29 6.00
CA LEU A 24 -40.12 0.48 4.66
C LEU A 24 -39.02 0.73 3.62
N SER A 25 -39.23 0.23 2.40
CA SER A 25 -38.33 0.50 1.26
C SER A 25 -38.51 1.91 0.69
N LEU A 26 -39.72 2.46 0.80
CA LEU A 26 -40.02 3.82 0.39
C LEU A 26 -39.65 4.81 1.49
N ARG A 27 -39.02 5.91 1.08
CA ARG A 27 -38.56 6.98 1.95
C ARG A 27 -39.68 7.99 2.19
N TYR A 28 -39.89 8.36 3.44
CA TYR A 28 -40.88 9.37 3.81
C TYR A 28 -40.20 10.59 4.45
N THR A 29 -40.59 10.94 5.66
CA THR A 29 -40.14 12.14 6.36
C THR A 29 -38.92 11.90 7.22
N GLU A 30 -38.45 10.65 7.35
CA GLU A 30 -37.25 10.33 8.13
C GLU A 30 -35.93 10.76 7.44
N ILE A 31 -35.99 11.11 6.15
CA ILE A 31 -34.82 11.58 5.41
C ILE A 31 -34.55 13.07 5.65
N SER A 32 -33.30 13.48 5.45
CA SER A 32 -32.91 14.87 5.50
C SER A 32 -33.66 15.72 4.45
N LYS A 33 -33.88 17.00 4.77
CA LYS A 33 -34.51 17.96 3.86
C LYS A 33 -33.70 18.13 2.57
N ARG A 34 -34.38 18.50 1.49
CA ARG A 34 -33.73 18.79 0.19
C ARG A 34 -32.87 20.05 0.24
N SER A 35 -33.34 21.07 0.96
CA SER A 35 -32.58 22.30 1.22
C SER A 35 -31.83 22.16 2.54
N GLN A 36 -30.51 22.37 2.50
CA GLN A 36 -29.63 22.34 3.66
C GLN A 36 -29.12 23.75 3.97
N PRO A 37 -28.87 24.10 5.25
CA PRO A 37 -28.24 25.37 5.60
C PRO A 37 -26.80 25.43 5.05
N PRO A 38 -26.25 26.63 4.79
CA PRO A 38 -24.88 26.77 4.30
C PRO A 38 -23.89 26.24 5.36
N PRO A 39 -22.96 25.34 5.00
CA PRO A 39 -21.99 24.80 5.94
C PRO A 39 -20.81 25.74 6.17
N ARG A 40 -20.17 25.64 7.35
CA ARG A 40 -18.85 26.21 7.64
C ARG A 40 -17.86 25.07 7.86
N LEU A 41 -17.12 24.71 6.81
CA LEU A 41 -16.19 23.58 6.84
C LEU A 41 -14.91 23.94 7.62
N PRO A 42 -14.33 23.00 8.39
CA PRO A 42 -13.04 23.21 9.03
C PRO A 42 -11.92 23.32 7.98
N VAL A 43 -10.87 24.05 8.34
CA VAL A 43 -9.68 24.18 7.50
C VAL A 43 -8.70 23.01 7.72
N GLY A 44 -7.88 22.72 6.71
CA GLY A 44 -6.86 21.69 6.80
C GLY A 44 -5.66 22.08 7.70
N PRO A 45 -4.77 21.12 8.00
CA PRO A 45 -3.66 21.30 8.95
C PRO A 45 -2.63 22.36 8.51
N SER A 46 -2.52 22.61 7.20
CA SER A 46 -1.61 23.58 6.61
C SER A 46 -2.21 25.00 6.53
N HIS A 47 -3.36 25.28 7.15
CA HIS A 47 -3.93 26.62 7.24
C HIS A 47 -3.37 27.36 8.48
N ARG A 48 -2.04 27.57 8.48
CA ARG A 48 -1.28 28.21 9.57
C ARG A 48 -0.61 29.49 9.08
N PHE A 49 -0.61 30.52 9.92
CA PHE A 49 -0.03 31.84 9.61
C PHE A 49 1.51 31.88 9.72
N ALA A 50 2.11 31.03 10.55
CA ALA A 50 3.56 30.97 10.76
C ALA A 50 4.05 29.52 10.78
N ASN A 51 5.36 29.32 10.56
CA ASN A 51 6.03 28.02 10.58
C ASN A 51 5.35 26.99 9.65
N ASN A 52 5.04 27.41 8.42
CA ASN A 52 4.30 26.62 7.44
C ASN A 52 4.87 26.78 6.03
N TYR A 53 6.19 26.66 5.94
CA TYR A 53 6.90 26.70 4.68
C TYR A 53 6.52 25.48 3.83
N TYR A 54 6.29 25.68 2.53
CA TYR A 54 5.91 24.58 1.64
C TYR A 54 7.03 23.54 1.50
N CYS A 55 8.30 23.99 1.52
CA CYS A 55 9.46 23.11 1.37
C CYS A 55 9.60 22.05 2.46
N SER A 56 9.10 22.29 3.68
CA SER A 56 9.18 21.33 4.78
C SER A 56 8.09 20.24 4.75
N ARG A 57 7.15 20.31 3.80
CA ARG A 57 6.03 19.36 3.65
C ARG A 57 5.79 18.94 2.21
N ASP A 58 6.72 19.23 1.31
CA ASP A 58 6.62 18.88 -0.10
C ASP A 58 7.06 17.44 -0.32
N GLY A 59 6.18 16.48 0.03
CA GLY A 59 6.45 15.05 -0.16
C GLY A 59 6.70 14.65 -1.62
N ARG A 60 6.31 15.46 -2.60
CA ARG A 60 6.63 15.25 -4.01
C ARG A 60 8.14 15.40 -4.28
N ARG A 61 8.86 16.20 -3.49
CA ARG A 61 10.32 16.36 -3.60
C ARG A 61 11.10 15.37 -2.74
N GLU A 62 10.42 14.66 -1.85
CA GLU A 62 11.03 13.60 -1.02
C GLU A 62 11.17 12.27 -1.79
N SER A 63 10.55 12.14 -2.97
CA SER A 63 10.73 10.96 -3.82
C SER A 63 12.14 10.91 -4.40
N LEU A 64 12.90 9.88 -4.03
CA LEU A 64 14.23 9.62 -4.57
C LEU A 64 14.17 8.62 -5.75
N PRO A 65 15.18 8.62 -6.65
CA PRO A 65 15.38 7.54 -7.59
C PRO A 65 15.49 6.18 -6.89
N PRO A 66 15.13 5.07 -7.55
CA PRO A 66 15.20 3.74 -6.96
C PRO A 66 16.64 3.36 -6.59
N ILE A 67 16.80 2.66 -5.47
CA ILE A 67 18.10 2.11 -5.05
C ILE A 67 18.42 0.89 -5.91
N VAL A 68 19.53 0.95 -6.64
CA VAL A 68 20.00 -0.16 -7.49
C VAL A 68 20.79 -1.15 -6.63
N VAL A 69 20.20 -2.32 -6.34
CA VAL A 69 20.81 -3.37 -5.51
C VAL A 69 21.90 -4.14 -6.26
N VAL A 70 21.71 -4.35 -7.57
CA VAL A 70 22.68 -4.97 -8.47
C VAL A 70 22.64 -4.23 -9.79
N ALA A 71 23.79 -3.74 -10.26
CA ALA A 71 23.97 -3.24 -11.63
C ALA A 71 24.89 -4.20 -12.38
N ALA A 72 24.66 -4.41 -13.68
CA ALA A 72 25.60 -5.14 -14.54
C ALA A 72 26.98 -4.46 -14.46
N GLN A 73 28.04 -5.26 -14.34
CA GLN A 73 29.41 -4.83 -14.09
C GLN A 73 29.78 -3.60 -14.96
N LYS A 74 30.34 -2.56 -14.34
CA LYS A 74 31.09 -1.53 -15.08
C LYS A 74 32.22 -2.24 -15.83
N THR A 75 32.09 -2.39 -17.13
CA THR A 75 33.12 -2.96 -17.98
C THR A 75 34.33 -2.02 -17.95
N LEU A 76 35.46 -2.52 -17.45
CA LEU A 76 36.75 -1.84 -17.66
C LEU A 76 37.08 -1.95 -19.15
N ALA A 77 37.52 -0.85 -19.76
CA ALA A 77 37.99 -0.88 -21.15
C ALA A 77 39.13 -1.89 -21.30
N ALA A 78 39.09 -2.73 -22.33
CA ALA A 78 40.15 -3.69 -22.61
C ALA A 78 41.49 -2.96 -22.76
N GLY A 79 42.43 -3.27 -21.85
CA GLY A 79 43.79 -2.74 -21.92
C GLY A 79 44.41 -3.03 -23.28
N ALA A 80 44.90 -1.98 -23.93
CA ALA A 80 45.52 -2.05 -25.24
C ALA A 80 46.66 -3.08 -25.27
N GLN A 81 46.68 -3.82 -26.38
CA GLN A 81 47.73 -4.69 -26.92
C GLN A 81 49.09 -4.54 -26.23
N ALA A 82 49.50 -5.57 -25.49
CA ALA A 82 50.88 -5.71 -25.02
C ALA A 82 51.80 -5.81 -26.24
N GLY A 83 52.48 -4.70 -26.54
CA GLY A 83 53.58 -4.62 -27.49
C GLY A 83 54.70 -5.57 -27.06
N ARG A 84 54.70 -6.74 -27.71
CA ARG A 84 55.85 -7.52 -28.16
C ARG A 84 57.23 -6.87 -27.89
N THR A 85 57.93 -7.29 -26.82
CA THR A 85 59.40 -7.34 -26.78
C THR A 85 59.90 -8.51 -25.90
N LEU A 86 61.05 -9.04 -26.31
CA LEU A 86 61.70 -10.34 -26.05
C LEU A 86 62.30 -10.54 -24.63
N PRO A 87 62.83 -11.74 -24.29
CA PRO A 87 62.81 -12.34 -22.96
C PRO A 87 64.06 -12.04 -22.13
N VAL A 88 63.90 -11.54 -20.90
CA VAL A 88 64.96 -11.55 -19.88
C VAL A 88 64.37 -11.71 -18.48
N SER A 89 65.00 -12.63 -17.73
CA SER A 89 64.99 -12.80 -16.27
C SER A 89 63.68 -13.22 -15.62
N GLY A 90 63.71 -14.44 -15.07
CA GLY A 90 62.64 -15.06 -14.33
C GLY A 90 62.30 -14.30 -13.05
N VAL A 91 61.02 -13.99 -12.91
CA VAL A 91 60.35 -13.74 -11.63
C VAL A 91 59.02 -14.46 -11.69
N LYS A 92 58.89 -15.52 -10.89
CA LYS A 92 57.65 -16.28 -10.72
C LYS A 92 56.71 -15.47 -9.83
N LEU A 93 55.68 -14.90 -10.44
CA LEU A 93 54.57 -14.22 -9.77
C LEU A 93 53.78 -15.27 -8.95
N PRO A 94 53.51 -15.09 -7.65
CA PRO A 94 52.58 -15.97 -6.95
C PRO A 94 51.16 -15.66 -7.46
N SER A 95 50.55 -16.63 -8.12
CA SER A 95 49.11 -16.66 -8.36
C SER A 95 48.42 -16.76 -7.01
N SER A 96 47.94 -15.63 -6.49
CA SER A 96 47.00 -15.62 -5.38
C SER A 96 45.67 -16.14 -5.91
N ASP A 97 45.52 -17.46 -5.95
CA ASP A 97 44.22 -18.12 -6.00
C ASP A 97 43.50 -17.78 -4.69
N SER A 98 42.87 -16.60 -4.69
CA SER A 98 41.96 -16.19 -3.64
C SER A 98 40.72 -17.06 -3.77
N ALA A 99 40.78 -18.24 -3.14
CA ALA A 99 39.64 -19.10 -2.93
C ALA A 99 38.53 -18.27 -2.27
N VAL A 100 37.50 -17.96 -3.05
CA VAL A 100 36.28 -17.36 -2.53
C VAL A 100 35.64 -18.40 -1.63
N THR A 101 35.80 -18.24 -0.32
CA THR A 101 35.07 -19.04 0.66
C THR A 101 33.60 -18.66 0.54
N THR A 102 32.80 -19.56 -0.01
CA THR A 102 31.35 -19.39 -0.11
C THR A 102 30.76 -19.45 1.29
N ALA A 103 30.64 -18.30 1.96
CA ALA A 103 29.92 -18.21 3.21
C ALA A 103 28.44 -18.52 2.96
N GLU A 104 27.91 -19.55 3.62
CA GLU A 104 26.50 -19.94 3.53
C GLU A 104 25.60 -18.80 4.05
N LYS A 105 24.90 -18.11 3.13
CA LYS A 105 23.92 -17.08 3.50
C LYS A 105 22.56 -17.73 3.75
N LYS A 106 21.91 -17.36 4.86
CA LYS A 106 20.53 -17.79 5.15
C LYS A 106 19.58 -17.27 4.06
N PRO A 107 18.58 -18.07 3.64
CA PRO A 107 17.55 -17.60 2.73
C PRO A 107 16.72 -16.47 3.35
N VAL A 108 16.35 -15.49 2.54
CA VAL A 108 15.59 -14.30 2.96
C VAL A 108 14.22 -14.33 2.29
N THR A 109 13.16 -14.02 3.05
CA THR A 109 11.80 -13.79 2.52
C THR A 109 11.53 -12.29 2.39
N PRO A 110 10.76 -11.81 1.39
CA PRO A 110 10.48 -10.37 1.19
C PRO A 110 9.75 -9.67 2.35
N GLY A 111 9.11 -10.44 3.22
CA GLY A 111 8.43 -9.96 4.42
C GLY A 111 8.21 -11.10 5.42
N PRO A 112 7.65 -10.80 6.60
CA PRO A 112 7.28 -11.82 7.57
C PRO A 112 6.14 -12.70 7.04
N VAL A 113 6.02 -13.91 7.59
CA VAL A 113 4.87 -14.79 7.31
C VAL A 113 3.60 -14.11 7.83
N LEU A 114 2.58 -14.01 6.99
CA LEU A 114 1.30 -13.40 7.35
C LEU A 114 0.69 -14.13 8.55
N LYS A 115 0.25 -13.37 9.56
CA LYS A 115 -0.52 -13.94 10.68
C LYS A 115 -1.87 -14.42 10.13
N LYS A 116 -2.21 -15.68 10.41
CA LYS A 116 -3.54 -16.24 10.10
C LYS A 116 -4.60 -15.39 10.79
N TRP A 117 -5.61 -14.96 10.03
CA TRP A 117 -6.73 -14.20 10.58
C TRP A 117 -7.56 -15.06 11.53
N GLU A 118 -8.09 -14.43 12.56
CA GLU A 118 -8.96 -15.06 13.55
C GLU A 118 -10.43 -15.02 13.06
N ILE A 119 -11.22 -16.02 13.42
CA ILE A 119 -12.65 -16.06 13.10
C ILE A 119 -13.37 -14.91 13.83
N SER A 120 -14.40 -14.33 13.20
CA SER A 120 -15.21 -13.26 13.82
C SER A 120 -15.87 -13.75 15.11
N LYS A 121 -15.96 -12.87 16.11
CA LYS A 121 -16.64 -13.17 17.39
C LYS A 121 -18.13 -12.81 17.38
N ASP A 122 -18.56 -11.93 16.48
CA ASP A 122 -19.94 -11.42 16.46
C ASP A 122 -20.91 -12.40 15.78
N GLN A 123 -20.53 -12.88 14.60
CA GLN A 123 -21.29 -13.88 13.84
C GLN A 123 -20.31 -14.75 13.03
N PRO A 124 -19.71 -15.80 13.64
CA PRO A 124 -18.72 -16.66 12.98
C PRO A 124 -19.31 -17.55 11.88
N TYR A 125 -20.62 -17.77 11.91
CA TYR A 125 -21.35 -18.62 10.98
C TYR A 125 -22.53 -17.84 10.40
N LEU A 126 -22.73 -17.95 9.09
CA LEU A 126 -23.88 -17.38 8.37
C LEU A 126 -25.10 -18.29 8.48
#